data_AF-A0A9N9YTX8-F1
#
_entry.id   AF-A0A9N9YTX8-F1
#
_cell.length_a   1.000
_cell.length_b   1.000
_cell.length_c   1.000
_cell.angle_alpha   90.00
_cell.angle_beta   90.00
_cell.angle_gamma   90.00
#
_symmetry.space_group_name_H-M   'P 1'
#
loop_
_entity.id
_entity.type
_entity.pdbx_description
1 polymer ?
#
loop_
_entity_poly.entity_id
_entity_poly.type
_entity_poly.pdbx_seq_one_letter_code
_entity_poly.pdbx_strand_id
1 'polypeptide(L)'
;MRFTTVTAAILACSTAVSGTLNWSLQKASNPTADQRDAYAKIESAMTKGVARYHRFTNANKQIRVYYEPSVPTAEANYNGDLRFGSNRAYMTERTAMHEIAHTLGVGQTAAFNTKCAANNWPSATRLLQSWDGSSAKISCGGGHFWPYGLNYETEWSETNGDRHVQIVNAMLNDGM
;
A
#
# COMPACT_ATOMS: atom_id res chain seq x y z
N MET A 1 -40.21 31.42 -39.91
CA MET A 1 -39.05 30.53 -39.75
C MET A 1 -38.24 30.97 -38.54
N ARG A 2 -38.29 30.22 -37.44
CA ARG A 2 -37.28 30.23 -36.37
C ARG A 2 -37.24 28.81 -35.79
N PHE A 3 -36.20 28.06 -36.14
CA PHE A 3 -35.93 26.76 -35.54
C PHE A 3 -35.04 27.00 -34.33
N THR A 4 -35.55 26.67 -33.14
CA THR A 4 -34.77 26.71 -31.91
C THR A 4 -34.18 25.31 -31.71
N THR A 5 -32.89 25.15 -31.96
CA THR A 5 -32.14 23.94 -31.61
C THR A 5 -31.80 23.98 -30.12
N VAL A 6 -32.34 23.03 -29.36
CA VAL A 6 -31.94 22.78 -27.97
C VAL A 6 -30.80 21.75 -28.00
N THR A 7 -29.59 22.19 -27.66
CA THR A 7 -28.43 21.31 -27.52
C THR A 7 -28.51 20.60 -26.18
N ALA A 8 -28.72 19.28 -26.19
CA ALA A 8 -28.62 18.46 -25.00
C ALA A 8 -27.13 18.29 -24.62
N ALA A 9 -26.74 18.79 -23.44
CA ALA A 9 -25.43 18.51 -22.87
C ALA A 9 -25.45 17.07 -22.31
N ILE A 10 -24.72 16.16 -22.95
CA ILE A 10 -24.47 14.82 -22.42
C ILE A 10 -23.38 14.97 -21.36
N LEU A 11 -23.76 14.89 -20.07
CA LEU A 11 -22.80 14.65 -18.99
C LEU A 11 -22.25 13.23 -19.16
N ALA A 12 -21.03 13.12 -19.68
CA ALA A 12 -20.26 11.88 -19.57
C ALA A 12 -19.90 11.70 -18.09
N CYS A 13 -20.63 10.84 -17.38
CA CYS A 13 -20.22 10.38 -16.07
C CYS A 13 -19.05 9.41 -16.29
N SER A 14 -17.82 9.92 -16.17
CA SER A 14 -16.63 9.08 -16.11
C SER A 14 -16.77 8.17 -14.88
N THR A 15 -17.07 6.89 -15.09
CA THR A 15 -16.90 5.90 -14.03
C THR A 15 -15.41 5.83 -13.75
N ALA A 16 -14.96 6.50 -12.68
CA ALA A 16 -13.64 6.23 -12.14
C ALA A 16 -13.61 4.73 -11.83
N VAL A 17 -12.75 4.00 -12.53
CA VAL A 17 -12.35 2.67 -12.06
C VAL A 17 -11.64 2.96 -10.74
N SER A 18 -12.37 2.88 -9.63
CA SER A 18 -11.76 2.81 -8.31
C SER A 18 -10.83 1.62 -8.36
N GLY A 19 -9.52 1.85 -8.33
CA GLY A 19 -8.59 0.76 -8.19
C GLY A 19 -8.81 0.15 -6.83
N THR A 20 -9.26 -1.10 -6.83
CA THR A 20 -9.57 -1.83 -5.62
C THR A 20 -8.39 -2.73 -5.32
N LEU A 21 -7.67 -2.45 -4.24
CA LEU A 21 -6.86 -3.49 -3.61
C LEU A 21 -7.82 -4.59 -3.14
N ASN A 22 -7.73 -5.76 -3.76
CA ASN A 22 -8.51 -6.93 -3.41
C ASN A 22 -7.57 -7.92 -2.73
N TRP A 23 -8.03 -8.58 -1.67
CA TRP A 23 -7.19 -9.53 -0.96
C TRP A 23 -7.97 -10.77 -0.51
N SER A 24 -7.25 -11.87 -0.35
CA SER A 24 -7.78 -13.10 0.23
C SER A 24 -6.71 -13.78 1.07
N LEU A 25 -7.07 -14.25 2.27
CA LEU A 25 -6.21 -15.06 3.11
C LEU A 25 -6.42 -16.55 2.80
N GLN A 26 -5.34 -17.23 2.42
CA GLN A 26 -5.33 -18.67 2.24
C GLN A 26 -5.37 -19.35 3.60
N LYS A 27 -6.40 -20.19 3.82
CA LYS A 27 -6.61 -20.92 5.07
C LYS A 27 -6.65 -22.41 4.80
N ALA A 28 -6.00 -23.18 5.68
CA ALA A 28 -6.19 -24.62 5.73
C ALA A 28 -7.67 -24.97 5.98
N SER A 29 -8.14 -26.05 5.37
CA SER A 29 -9.52 -26.54 5.53
C SER A 29 -9.84 -26.96 6.98
N ASN A 30 -8.86 -27.52 7.69
CA ASN A 30 -8.95 -27.92 9.09
C ASN A 30 -7.85 -27.25 9.90
N PRO A 31 -8.03 -25.97 10.31
CA PRO A 31 -6.93 -25.19 10.89
C PRO A 31 -6.61 -25.60 12.33
N THR A 32 -5.32 -25.60 12.68
CA THR A 32 -4.85 -25.77 14.07
C THR A 32 -5.24 -24.56 14.95
N ALA A 33 -5.07 -24.67 16.27
CA ALA A 33 -5.30 -23.54 17.18
C ALA A 33 -4.39 -22.35 16.87
N ASP A 34 -3.11 -22.63 16.58
CA ASP A 34 -2.14 -21.63 16.14
C ASP A 34 -2.59 -20.93 14.85
N GLN A 35 -2.96 -21.70 13.81
CA GLN A 35 -3.44 -21.16 12.54
C GLN A 35 -4.70 -20.29 12.73
N ARG A 36 -5.65 -20.71 13.56
CA ARG A 36 -6.86 -19.90 13.83
C ARG A 36 -6.53 -18.55 14.46
N ASP A 37 -5.60 -18.52 15.43
CA ASP A 37 -5.13 -17.28 16.04
C ASP A 37 -4.41 -16.39 15.02
N ALA A 38 -3.50 -16.96 14.21
CA ALA A 38 -2.82 -16.24 13.14
C ALA A 38 -3.81 -15.62 12.16
N TYR A 39 -4.76 -16.42 11.65
CA TYR A 39 -5.73 -15.97 10.67
C TYR A 39 -6.57 -14.81 11.18
N ALA A 40 -7.08 -14.88 12.42
CA ALA A 40 -7.88 -13.80 12.99
C ALA A 40 -7.09 -12.47 13.06
N LYS A 41 -5.80 -12.52 13.41
CA LYS A 41 -4.96 -11.33 13.49
C LYS A 41 -4.58 -10.79 12.11
N ILE A 42 -4.20 -11.67 11.19
CA ILE A 42 -3.90 -11.31 9.80
C ILE A 42 -5.12 -10.69 9.12
N GLU A 43 -6.30 -11.26 9.30
CA GLU A 43 -7.53 -10.70 8.73
C GLU A 43 -7.83 -9.32 9.29
N SER A 44 -7.68 -9.11 10.60
CA SER A 44 -7.85 -7.80 11.22
C SER A 44 -6.85 -6.77 10.67
N ALA A 45 -5.57 -7.15 10.56
CA ALA A 45 -4.51 -6.30 10.03
C ALA A 45 -4.74 -5.93 8.56
N MET A 46 -5.01 -6.92 7.69
CA MET A 46 -5.26 -6.72 6.26
C MET A 46 -6.53 -5.92 6.01
N THR A 47 -7.60 -6.18 6.77
CA THR A 47 -8.85 -5.41 6.67
C THR A 47 -8.60 -3.93 6.92
N LYS A 48 -7.90 -3.59 8.01
CA LYS A 48 -7.59 -2.20 8.34
C LYS A 48 -6.63 -1.55 7.35
N GLY A 49 -5.55 -2.26 6.99
CA GLY A 49 -4.55 -1.77 6.03
C GLY A 49 -5.18 -1.47 4.66
N VAL A 50 -5.96 -2.41 4.11
CA VAL A 50 -6.64 -2.23 2.83
C VAL A 50 -7.69 -1.12 2.89
N ALA A 51 -8.48 -1.05 3.97
CA ALA A 51 -9.43 0.05 4.16
C ALA A 51 -8.73 1.42 4.17
N ARG A 52 -7.54 1.52 4.77
CA ARG A 52 -6.74 2.76 4.74
C ARG A 52 -6.21 3.06 3.34
N TYR A 53 -5.74 2.05 2.60
CA TYR A 53 -5.35 2.23 1.20
C TYR A 53 -6.50 2.75 0.33
N HIS A 54 -7.70 2.17 0.46
CA HIS A 54 -8.89 2.62 -0.27
C HIS A 54 -9.31 4.07 0.03
N ARG A 55 -8.89 4.65 1.16
CA ARG A 55 -9.18 6.07 1.48
C ARG A 55 -8.35 7.06 0.68
N PHE A 56 -7.12 6.71 0.28
CA PHE A 56 -6.15 7.67 -0.27
C PHE A 56 -5.56 7.30 -1.63
N THR A 57 -5.85 6.12 -2.16
CA THR A 57 -5.35 5.69 -3.46
C THR A 57 -6.39 4.93 -4.27
N ASN A 58 -6.24 5.01 -5.59
CA ASN A 58 -6.91 4.16 -6.56
C ASN A 58 -5.95 3.09 -7.10
N ALA A 59 -4.97 2.65 -6.29
CA ALA A 59 -4.06 1.57 -6.67
C ALA A 59 -4.84 0.25 -6.82
N ASN A 60 -4.45 -0.56 -7.80
CA ASN A 60 -5.08 -1.85 -8.07
C ASN A 60 -4.04 -2.98 -7.92
N LYS A 61 -4.39 -3.98 -7.11
CA LYS A 61 -3.62 -5.21 -6.95
C LYS A 61 -4.53 -6.32 -6.42
N GLN A 62 -4.34 -7.53 -6.93
CA GLN A 62 -4.85 -8.74 -6.29
C GLN A 62 -3.79 -9.28 -5.33
N ILE A 63 -4.11 -9.34 -4.05
CA ILE A 63 -3.18 -9.74 -2.99
C ILE A 63 -3.58 -11.11 -2.44
N ARG A 64 -2.68 -12.07 -2.52
CA ARG A 64 -2.83 -13.41 -1.94
C ARG A 64 -2.05 -13.42 -0.63
N VAL A 65 -2.78 -13.51 0.48
CA VAL A 65 -2.21 -13.47 1.82
C VAL A 65 -2.04 -14.88 2.37
N TYR A 66 -0.92 -15.14 3.04
CA TYR A 66 -0.59 -16.44 3.62
C TYR A 66 -0.11 -16.30 5.06
N TYR A 67 -0.37 -17.34 5.86
CA TYR A 67 0.36 -17.59 7.09
C TYR A 67 1.44 -18.64 6.79
N GLU A 68 2.71 -18.22 6.89
CA GLU A 68 3.88 -19.03 6.57
C GLU A 68 4.85 -19.00 7.77
N PRO A 69 4.75 -19.95 8.72
CA PRO A 69 5.54 -19.93 9.96
C PRO A 69 7.06 -19.85 9.76
N SER A 70 7.56 -20.27 8.59
CA SER A 70 8.99 -20.20 8.24
C SER A 70 9.49 -18.79 7.92
N VAL A 71 8.59 -17.84 7.65
CA VAL A 71 8.92 -16.41 7.50
C VAL A 71 9.19 -15.82 8.90
N PRO A 72 10.32 -15.14 9.13
CA PRO A 72 10.63 -14.57 10.44
C PRO A 72 9.66 -13.48 10.92
N THR A 73 9.19 -12.64 10.00
CA THR A 73 8.36 -11.46 10.29
C THR A 73 7.14 -11.42 9.36
N ALA A 74 7.29 -10.75 8.21
CA ALA A 74 6.40 -10.74 7.07
C ALA A 74 7.24 -10.43 5.83
N GLU A 75 6.73 -10.75 4.65
CA GLU A 75 7.36 -10.39 3.37
C GLU A 75 6.33 -10.38 2.25
N ALA A 76 6.62 -9.65 1.19
CA ALA A 76 5.77 -9.56 0.03
C ALA A 76 6.55 -9.47 -1.28
N ASN A 77 5.86 -9.78 -2.37
CA ASN A 77 6.38 -9.71 -3.72
C ASN A 77 5.43 -8.90 -4.61
N TYR A 78 5.98 -8.23 -5.63
CA TYR A 78 5.21 -7.44 -6.59
C TYR A 78 4.13 -8.23 -7.35
N ASN A 79 4.29 -9.56 -7.44
CA ASN A 79 3.30 -10.48 -8.00
C ASN A 79 1.99 -10.56 -7.18
N GLY A 80 1.92 -9.93 -6.01
CA GLY A 80 0.76 -9.90 -5.13
C GLY A 80 0.80 -10.93 -3.98
N ASP A 81 1.87 -11.71 -3.84
CA ASP A 81 2.06 -12.56 -2.65
C ASP A 81 2.44 -11.72 -1.44
N LEU A 82 1.77 -11.97 -0.32
CA LEU A 82 2.03 -11.35 0.98
C LEU A 82 1.97 -12.43 2.06
N ARG A 83 3.04 -12.62 2.83
CA ARG A 83 3.16 -13.68 3.82
C ARG A 83 3.44 -13.10 5.20
N PHE A 84 2.72 -13.59 6.21
CA PHE A 84 3.01 -13.33 7.61
C PHE A 84 3.65 -14.56 8.25
N GLY A 85 4.69 -14.31 9.05
CA GLY A 85 5.41 -15.29 9.84
C GLY A 85 4.68 -15.75 11.10
N SER A 86 5.35 -16.60 11.88
CA SER A 86 4.83 -17.11 13.16
C SER A 86 4.69 -16.04 14.25
N ASN A 87 5.50 -14.97 14.22
CA ASN A 87 5.50 -13.97 15.29
C ASN A 87 4.31 -13.00 15.20
N ARG A 88 3.40 -13.08 16.18
CA ARG A 88 2.18 -12.26 16.25
C ARG A 88 2.43 -10.76 16.39
N ALA A 89 3.60 -10.35 16.86
CA ALA A 89 3.98 -8.94 16.92
C ALA A 89 4.03 -8.27 15.54
N TYR A 90 4.14 -9.05 14.46
CA TYR A 90 4.13 -8.56 13.09
C TYR A 90 2.76 -8.68 12.40
N MET A 91 1.73 -9.23 13.04
CA MET A 91 0.37 -9.28 12.48
C MET A 91 -0.41 -8.00 12.84
N THR A 92 0.17 -6.85 12.50
CA THR A 92 -0.36 -5.51 12.79
C THR A 92 -0.75 -4.79 11.51
N GLU A 93 -1.62 -3.79 11.63
CA GLU A 93 -1.99 -2.91 10.51
C GLU A 93 -0.75 -2.27 9.89
N ARG A 94 0.19 -1.82 10.71
CA ARG A 94 1.47 -1.25 10.28
C ARG A 94 2.25 -2.21 9.37
N THR A 95 2.43 -3.47 9.78
CA THR A 95 3.09 -4.47 8.92
C THR A 95 2.30 -4.70 7.64
N ALA A 96 0.98 -4.90 7.74
CA ALA A 96 0.16 -5.15 6.56
C ALA A 96 0.32 -4.04 5.52
N MET A 97 0.31 -2.78 5.94
CA MET A 97 0.49 -1.64 5.05
C MET A 97 1.87 -1.61 4.42
N HIS A 98 2.92 -1.82 5.21
CA HIS A 98 4.29 -1.92 4.71
C HIS A 98 4.42 -3.00 3.62
N GLU A 99 3.90 -4.20 3.87
CA GLU A 99 3.95 -5.30 2.90
C GLU A 99 3.06 -5.04 1.68
N ILE A 100 1.91 -4.38 1.84
CA ILE A 100 1.09 -3.94 0.70
C ILE A 100 1.90 -3.00 -0.20
N ALA A 101 2.69 -2.08 0.36
CA ALA A 101 3.55 -1.19 -0.43
C ALA A 101 4.57 -1.97 -1.29
N HIS A 102 5.12 -3.06 -0.77
CA HIS A 102 5.96 -3.98 -1.55
C HIS A 102 5.19 -4.64 -2.71
N THR A 103 3.94 -5.07 -2.50
CA THR A 103 3.11 -5.60 -3.61
C THR A 103 2.83 -4.56 -4.70
N LEU A 104 2.93 -3.27 -4.37
CA LEU A 104 2.73 -2.13 -5.26
C LEU A 104 4.02 -1.64 -5.91
N GLY A 105 5.18 -2.13 -5.49
CA GLY A 105 6.44 -1.95 -6.21
C GLY A 105 7.60 -1.41 -5.38
N VAL A 106 7.34 -0.94 -4.15
CA VAL A 106 8.41 -0.51 -3.23
C VAL A 106 9.42 -1.64 -3.07
N GLY A 107 10.69 -1.39 -3.39
CA GLY A 107 11.77 -2.38 -3.29
C GLY A 107 11.70 -3.56 -4.25
N GLN A 108 10.66 -3.68 -5.09
CA GLN A 108 10.41 -4.86 -5.92
C GLN A 108 10.53 -4.57 -7.42
N THR A 109 10.50 -3.31 -7.85
CA THR A 109 10.55 -2.94 -9.28
C THR A 109 11.82 -2.18 -9.65
N ALA A 110 12.22 -2.30 -10.92
CA ALA A 110 13.30 -1.49 -11.49
C ALA A 110 12.96 0.01 -11.43
N ALA A 111 11.68 0.37 -11.62
CA ALA A 111 11.21 1.75 -11.55
C ALA A 111 11.44 2.36 -10.16
N PHE A 112 11.12 1.65 -9.08
CA PHE A 112 11.44 2.07 -7.72
C PHE A 112 12.96 2.28 -7.56
N ASN A 113 13.77 1.30 -7.94
CA ASN A 113 15.22 1.35 -7.79
C ASN A 113 15.85 2.52 -8.56
N THR A 114 15.46 2.73 -9.82
CA THR A 114 15.95 3.84 -10.64
C THR A 114 15.57 5.19 -10.06
N LYS A 115 14.33 5.36 -9.60
CA LYS A 115 13.88 6.61 -8.99
C LYS A 115 14.54 6.88 -7.65
N CYS A 116 14.73 5.86 -6.84
CA CYS A 116 15.49 5.96 -5.60
C CYS A 116 16.95 6.36 -5.85
N ALA A 117 17.62 5.73 -6.81
CA ALA A 117 19.00 6.07 -7.15
C ALA A 117 19.15 7.52 -7.66
N ALA A 118 18.20 7.98 -8.46
CA ALA A 118 18.16 9.37 -8.94
C ALA A 118 17.57 10.37 -7.93
N ASN A 119 16.98 9.87 -6.83
CA ASN A 119 16.09 10.63 -5.94
C ASN A 119 15.05 11.47 -6.71
N ASN A 120 14.45 10.88 -7.74
CA ASN A 120 13.54 11.56 -8.66
C ASN A 120 12.08 11.19 -8.36
N TRP A 121 11.55 11.84 -7.33
CA TRP A 121 10.20 11.67 -6.80
C TRP A 121 9.45 13.02 -6.77
N PRO A 122 9.07 13.61 -7.92
CA PRO A 122 8.59 14.98 -7.96
C PRO A 122 7.28 15.22 -7.18
N SER A 123 6.35 14.27 -7.21
CA SER A 123 5.09 14.37 -6.46
C SER A 123 5.30 13.97 -5.01
N ALA A 124 5.97 12.85 -4.76
CA ALA A 124 6.15 12.34 -3.40
C ALA A 124 7.08 13.24 -2.55
N THR A 125 8.12 13.83 -3.15
CA THR A 125 8.99 14.80 -2.46
C THR A 125 8.22 16.08 -2.10
N ARG A 126 7.41 16.61 -3.02
CA ARG A 126 6.59 17.80 -2.75
C ARG A 126 5.57 17.54 -1.63
N LEU A 127 4.94 16.38 -1.66
CA LEU A 127 4.01 15.96 -0.61
C LEU A 127 4.71 15.86 0.74
N LEU A 128 5.87 15.19 0.79
CA LEU A 128 6.67 15.09 1.99
C LEU A 128 7.07 16.47 2.54
N GLN A 129 7.52 17.38 1.68
CA GLN A 129 7.93 18.73 2.07
C GLN A 129 6.77 19.57 2.62
N SER A 130 5.53 19.29 2.20
CA SER A 130 4.34 19.94 2.76
C SER A 130 4.07 19.56 4.23
N TRP A 131 4.61 18.42 4.67
CA TRP A 131 4.47 17.93 6.04
C TRP A 131 5.67 18.24 6.92
N ASP A 132 6.88 18.03 6.38
CA ASP A 132 8.12 17.96 7.16
C ASP A 132 9.08 19.12 6.84
N GLY A 133 8.65 20.06 6.01
CA GLY A 133 9.39 21.27 5.63
C GLY A 133 10.16 21.13 4.32
N SER A 134 10.59 22.27 3.78
CA SER A 134 11.16 22.39 2.43
C SER A 134 12.46 21.60 2.20
N SER A 135 13.19 21.25 3.26
CA SER A 135 14.41 20.45 3.18
C SER A 135 14.17 18.94 3.22
N ALA A 136 12.93 18.49 3.42
CA ALA A 136 12.61 17.07 3.52
C ALA A 136 12.86 16.36 2.18
N LYS A 137 13.36 15.11 2.27
CA LYS A 137 13.77 14.30 1.13
C LYS A 137 13.43 12.82 1.37
N ILE A 138 13.01 12.15 0.31
CA ILE A 138 12.85 10.69 0.31
C ILE A 138 14.23 10.03 0.28
N SER A 139 14.45 9.09 1.20
CA SER A 139 15.62 8.22 1.23
C SER A 139 15.18 6.79 0.94
N CYS A 140 16.01 6.02 0.24
CA CYS A 140 15.74 4.60 -0.01
C CYS A 140 16.95 3.74 0.33
N GLY A 141 16.71 2.48 0.69
CA GLY A 141 17.77 1.52 0.98
C GLY A 141 17.24 0.15 1.37
N GLY A 142 17.91 -0.91 0.93
CA GLY A 142 17.56 -2.29 1.29
C GLY A 142 16.14 -2.72 0.90
N GLY A 143 15.59 -2.16 -0.18
CA GLY A 143 14.21 -2.40 -0.60
C GLY A 143 13.16 -1.49 0.06
N HIS A 144 13.57 -0.62 0.97
CA HIS A 144 12.68 0.26 1.73
C HIS A 144 12.84 1.72 1.37
N PHE A 145 11.94 2.56 1.90
CA PHE A 145 12.05 4.01 1.86
C PHE A 145 11.74 4.65 3.22
N TRP A 146 12.22 5.88 3.39
CA TRP A 146 11.97 6.74 4.53
C TRP A 146 11.80 8.19 4.06
N PRO A 147 11.10 9.05 4.82
CA PRO A 147 10.27 8.71 5.99
C PRO A 147 8.94 8.06 5.58
N TYR A 148 8.16 7.61 6.57
CA TYR A 148 6.83 7.02 6.40
C TYR A 148 6.77 5.69 5.62
N GLY A 149 7.89 4.96 5.55
CA GLY A 149 7.91 3.60 4.99
C GLY A 149 7.29 2.53 5.91
N LEU A 150 7.05 2.85 7.18
CA LEU A 150 6.51 1.94 8.20
C LEU A 150 7.35 0.65 8.37
N ASN A 151 8.67 0.81 8.34
CA ASN A 151 9.67 -0.24 8.44
C ASN A 151 9.78 -0.82 9.87
N TYR A 152 9.44 -0.02 10.89
CA TYR A 152 9.44 -0.42 12.29
C TYR A 152 8.10 -0.11 12.96
N GLU A 153 7.71 -0.91 13.96
CA GLU A 153 6.49 -0.66 14.75
C GLU A 153 6.55 0.70 15.47
N THR A 154 7.74 1.17 15.84
CA THR A 154 7.95 2.49 16.45
C THR A 154 7.63 3.66 15.51
N GLU A 155 7.50 3.43 14.20
CA GLU A 155 7.05 4.44 13.23
C GLU A 155 5.52 4.55 13.17
N TRP A 156 4.78 3.66 13.84
CA TRP A 156 3.33 3.65 13.80
C TRP A 156 2.70 4.83 14.55
N SER A 157 1.75 5.48 13.87
CA SER A 157 0.70 6.31 14.45
C SER A 157 -0.41 6.43 13.41
N GLU A 158 -1.62 6.83 13.81
CA GLU A 158 -2.72 7.07 12.86
C GLU A 158 -2.32 8.05 11.75
N THR A 159 -1.62 9.12 12.10
CA THR A 159 -1.10 10.10 11.15
C THR A 159 -0.06 9.48 10.20
N ASN A 160 0.87 8.68 10.72
CA ASN A 160 1.89 8.05 9.89
C ASN A 160 1.30 6.97 8.98
N GLY A 161 0.25 6.27 9.42
CA GLY A 161 -0.51 5.37 8.58
C GLY A 161 -1.14 6.10 7.39
N ASP A 162 -1.82 7.22 7.63
CA ASP A 162 -2.41 8.01 6.53
C ASP A 162 -1.31 8.54 5.58
N ARG A 163 -0.22 9.10 6.13
CA ARG A 163 0.93 9.60 5.35
C ARG A 163 1.61 8.51 4.53
N HIS A 164 1.73 7.30 5.06
CA HIS A 164 2.29 6.15 4.34
C HIS A 164 1.52 5.87 3.05
N VAL A 165 0.19 5.77 3.10
CA VAL A 165 -0.61 5.51 1.90
C VAL A 165 -0.49 6.67 0.91
N GLN A 166 -0.57 7.90 1.42
CA GLN A 166 -0.49 9.10 0.59
C GLN A 166 0.86 9.22 -0.12
N ILE A 167 1.97 8.93 0.56
CA ILE A 167 3.30 8.99 -0.06
C ILE A 167 3.51 7.83 -1.04
N VAL A 168 3.05 6.60 -0.75
CA VAL A 168 3.07 5.48 -1.70
C VAL A 168 2.25 5.81 -2.94
N ASN A 169 1.08 6.43 -2.80
CA ASN A 169 0.26 6.88 -3.93
C ASN A 169 0.98 7.94 -4.77
N ALA A 170 1.68 8.88 -4.13
CA ALA A 170 2.48 9.87 -4.85
C ALA A 170 3.67 9.23 -5.59
N MET A 171 4.30 8.20 -5.01
CA MET A 171 5.36 7.43 -5.67
C MET A 171 4.82 6.65 -6.88
N LEU A 172 3.63 6.06 -6.78
CA LEU A 172 2.94 5.45 -7.92
C LEU A 172 2.67 6.47 -9.03
N ASN A 173 2.20 7.68 -8.69
CA ASN A 173 1.96 8.76 -9.66
C ASN A 173 3.26 9.27 -10.29
N ASP A 174 4.38 9.17 -9.59
CA ASP A 174 5.70 9.48 -10.15
C ASP A 174 6.17 8.40 -11.14
N GLY A 175 5.53 7.23 -11.18
CA GLY A 175 5.84 6.12 -12.09
C GLY A 175 6.70 5.02 -11.45
N MET A 176 6.48 4.75 -10.15
CA MET A 176 6.94 3.51 -9.49
C MET A 176 6.22 2.29 -10.05
#